data_AF-A0A562D2J8-F1
#
_entry.id   AF-A0A562D2J8-F1
#
_cell.length_a   1.000
_cell.length_b   1.000
_cell.length_c   1.000
_cell.angle_alpha   90.00
_cell.angle_beta   90.00
_cell.angle_gamma   90.00
#
_symmetry.space_group_name_H-M   'P 1'
#
loop_
_entity.id
_entity.type
_entity.pdbx_description
1 polymer ?
#
loop_
_entity_poly.entity_id
_entity_poly.type
_entity_poly.pdbx_seq_one_letter_code
_entity_poly.pdbx_strand_id
1 'polypeptide(L)'
;MSGAPFTTNFPRPEDLQAGMDLDDVDDLETLLMMAIDRPLTLVPEEVDGGPGIEVVVHSDDCSIGTVVPFPVSVAELVRTAAETAVDVGTWTGAGVTRGDPPDFRALPDGDLVAVLQDALGRTRLLNLLDGGDEDLG
;
A
#
# COMPACT_ATOMS: atom_id res chain seq x y z
N MET A 1 -19.07 -2.15 -24.10
CA MET A 1 -19.13 -1.53 -22.76
C MET A 1 -17.88 -1.98 -22.02
N SER A 2 -16.87 -1.11 -21.97
CA SER A 2 -15.58 -1.40 -21.33
C SER A 2 -15.68 -0.93 -19.88
N GLY A 3 -15.92 -1.85 -18.94
CA GLY A 3 -15.77 -1.54 -17.52
C GLY A 3 -14.29 -1.45 -17.21
N ALA A 4 -13.81 -0.27 -16.78
CA ALA A 4 -12.46 -0.14 -16.25
C ALA A 4 -12.37 -1.02 -15.00
N PRO A 5 -11.50 -2.04 -14.96
CA PRO A 5 -11.66 -3.12 -14.00
C PRO A 5 -11.46 -2.73 -12.53
N PHE A 6 -10.93 -1.54 -12.19
CA PHE A 6 -10.70 -1.17 -10.78
C PHE A 6 -10.77 0.34 -10.51
N THR A 7 -11.81 1.02 -10.96
CA THR A 7 -12.22 2.27 -10.27
C THR A 7 -13.03 1.88 -9.04
N THR A 8 -12.41 1.18 -8.09
CA THR A 8 -13.03 0.96 -6.78
C THR A 8 -12.74 2.21 -5.97
N ASN A 9 -13.65 3.17 -6.07
CA ASN A 9 -13.64 4.36 -5.24
C ASN A 9 -14.28 3.96 -3.91
N PHE A 10 -13.48 3.88 -2.85
CA PHE A 10 -13.94 3.44 -1.54
C PHE A 10 -14.55 4.63 -0.81
N PRO A 11 -15.88 4.71 -0.60
CA PRO A 11 -16.50 5.91 -0.07
C PRO A 11 -16.21 6.15 1.42
N ARG A 12 -15.69 5.14 2.15
CA ARG A 12 -15.16 5.28 3.53
C ARG A 12 -13.87 4.47 3.75
N PRO A 13 -12.98 4.86 4.70
CA PRO A 13 -11.73 4.13 4.97
C PRO A 13 -11.95 2.67 5.35
N GLU A 14 -13.04 2.38 6.06
CA GLU A 14 -13.52 1.04 6.40
C GLU A 14 -13.90 0.19 5.16
N ASP A 15 -14.30 0.81 4.04
CA ASP A 15 -14.68 0.08 2.82
C ASP A 15 -13.47 -0.46 2.04
N LEU A 16 -12.27 0.08 2.32
CA LEU A 16 -11.02 -0.38 1.71
C LEU A 16 -10.69 -1.83 2.11
N GLN A 17 -11.14 -2.24 3.31
CA GLN A 17 -11.08 -3.60 3.84
C GLN A 17 -12.12 -4.54 3.18
N ALA A 18 -13.23 -4.02 2.65
CA ALA A 18 -14.30 -4.85 2.11
C ALA A 18 -14.15 -5.17 0.62
N GLY A 19 -13.41 -4.34 -0.13
CA GLY A 19 -13.20 -4.55 -1.57
C GLY A 19 -11.92 -5.31 -1.94
N MET A 20 -10.98 -5.44 -1.00
CA MET A 20 -9.90 -6.42 -1.05
C MET A 20 -10.15 -7.41 0.08
N ASP A 21 -9.72 -8.65 -0.10
CA ASP A 21 -9.76 -9.70 0.94
C ASP A 21 -8.66 -9.42 1.99
N LEU A 22 -8.69 -8.21 2.56
CA LEU A 22 -7.77 -7.68 3.57
C LEU A 22 -8.64 -7.42 4.80
N ASP A 23 -8.35 -8.14 5.87
CA ASP A 23 -9.23 -8.18 7.02
C ASP A 23 -9.07 -6.92 7.90
N ASP A 24 -7.96 -6.16 7.73
CA ASP A 24 -7.65 -4.94 8.50
C ASP A 24 -6.80 -3.89 7.73
N VAL A 25 -6.62 -2.69 8.32
CA VAL A 25 -5.72 -1.64 7.76
C VAL A 25 -4.27 -2.12 7.70
N ASP A 26 -3.84 -2.97 8.63
CA ASP A 26 -2.49 -3.52 8.70
C ASP A 26 -2.16 -4.41 7.48
N ASP A 27 -3.17 -5.07 6.91
CA ASP A 27 -3.04 -5.84 5.68
C ASP A 27 -2.84 -4.94 4.45
N LEU A 28 -3.49 -3.78 4.44
CA LEU A 28 -3.30 -2.76 3.42
C LEU A 28 -1.92 -2.13 3.53
N GLU A 29 -1.46 -1.83 4.74
CA GLU A 29 -0.07 -1.40 4.98
C GLU A 29 0.90 -2.44 4.43
N THR A 30 0.71 -3.71 4.79
CA THR A 30 1.55 -4.82 4.33
C THR A 30 1.53 -4.96 2.80
N LEU A 31 0.36 -4.85 2.17
CA LEU A 31 0.22 -4.86 0.71
C LEU A 31 1.04 -3.73 0.07
N LEU A 32 0.88 -2.50 0.57
CA LEU A 32 1.61 -1.35 0.06
C LEU A 32 3.11 -1.51 0.29
N MET A 33 3.54 -2.04 1.44
CA MET A 33 4.94 -2.29 1.77
C MET A 33 5.55 -3.29 0.78
N MET A 34 4.80 -4.32 0.43
CA MET A 34 5.21 -5.31 -0.56
C MET A 34 5.24 -4.76 -1.98
N ALA A 35 4.32 -3.84 -2.31
CA ALA A 35 4.27 -3.21 -3.62
C ALA A 35 5.47 -2.26 -3.82
N ILE A 36 5.75 -1.38 -2.84
CA ILE A 36 6.82 -0.38 -2.95
C ILE A 36 8.17 -0.88 -2.42
N ASP A 37 8.22 -2.08 -1.84
CA ASP A 37 9.37 -2.73 -1.20
C ASP A 37 9.99 -1.88 -0.07
N ARG A 38 9.15 -1.21 0.72
CA ARG A 38 9.58 -0.33 1.81
C ARG A 38 8.62 -0.32 3.00
N PRO A 39 9.11 -0.05 4.22
CA PRO A 39 8.24 0.18 5.36
C PRO A 39 7.43 1.46 5.16
N LEU A 40 6.16 1.37 5.52
CA LEU A 40 5.25 2.50 5.58
C LEU A 40 4.24 2.30 6.70
N THR A 41 3.55 3.39 7.04
CA THR A 41 2.42 3.41 7.98
C THR A 41 1.32 4.29 7.38
N LEU A 42 0.07 3.87 7.55
CA LEU A 42 -1.12 4.60 7.17
C LEU A 42 -1.78 5.17 8.43
N VAL A 43 -1.86 6.49 8.51
CA VAL A 43 -2.46 7.18 9.65
C VAL A 43 -3.75 7.85 9.19
N PRO A 44 -4.92 7.48 9.74
CA PRO A 44 -6.16 8.21 9.49
C PRO A 44 -6.02 9.66 9.98
N GLU A 45 -6.37 10.62 9.14
CA GLU A 45 -6.21 12.05 9.43
C GLU A 45 -7.48 12.83 9.06
N GLU A 46 -7.66 14.00 9.67
CA GLU A 46 -8.71 14.96 9.29
C GLU A 46 -8.06 16.11 8.52
N VAL A 47 -8.52 16.35 7.29
CA VAL A 47 -8.02 17.44 6.44
C VAL A 47 -9.09 18.49 6.18
N ASP A 48 -8.66 19.67 5.73
CA ASP A 48 -9.55 20.73 5.29
C ASP A 48 -10.39 20.25 4.08
N GLY A 49 -11.58 19.73 4.36
CA GLY A 49 -12.48 19.16 3.35
C GLY A 49 -13.03 17.78 3.70
N GLY A 50 -12.56 17.13 4.77
CA GLY A 50 -13.09 15.85 5.25
C GLY A 50 -12.00 14.86 5.67
N PRO A 51 -12.32 13.56 5.72
CA PRO A 51 -11.37 12.53 6.11
C PRO A 51 -10.21 12.42 5.11
N GLY A 52 -9.05 12.03 5.59
CA GLY A 52 -7.85 11.75 4.82
C GLY A 52 -7.07 10.59 5.40
N ILE A 53 -6.04 10.17 4.67
CA ILE A 53 -5.07 9.18 5.13
C ILE A 53 -3.68 9.78 4.89
N GLU A 54 -2.87 9.89 5.93
CA GLU A 54 -1.45 10.15 5.80
C GLU A 54 -0.71 8.86 5.49
N VAL A 55 0.02 8.87 4.37
CA VAL A 55 0.93 7.81 3.97
C VAL A 55 2.33 8.20 4.43
N VAL A 56 2.83 7.54 5.47
CA VAL A 56 4.17 7.76 6.01
C VAL A 56 5.11 6.71 5.47
N VAL A 57 6.10 7.11 4.68
CA VAL A 57 7.14 6.19 4.15
C VAL A 57 8.43 6.38 4.91
N HIS A 58 9.09 5.28 5.26
CA HIS A 58 10.33 5.27 6.03
C HIS A 58 11.56 5.01 5.13
N SER A 59 12.67 5.68 5.46
CA SER A 59 14.02 5.42 4.95
C SER A 59 14.94 5.01 6.10
N ASP A 60 16.23 4.78 5.80
CA ASP A 60 17.23 4.44 6.81
C ASP A 60 17.44 5.59 7.82
N ASP A 61 17.24 6.84 7.38
CA ASP A 61 17.60 8.04 8.14
C ASP A 61 16.40 8.92 8.55
N CYS A 62 15.26 8.79 7.87
CA CYS A 62 14.10 9.66 8.10
C CYS A 62 12.77 9.02 7.70
N SER A 63 11.70 9.79 7.82
CA SER A 63 10.37 9.41 7.38
C SER A 63 9.65 10.64 6.84
N ILE A 64 8.87 10.46 5.77
CA ILE A 64 8.09 11.53 5.15
C ILE A 64 6.63 11.06 5.07
N GLY A 65 5.73 11.92 5.56
CA GLY A 65 4.29 11.76 5.46
C GLY A 65 3.73 12.54 4.27
N THR A 66 2.76 11.96 3.58
CA THR A 66 1.98 12.64 2.53
C THR A 66 0.50 12.34 2.75
N VAL A 67 -0.30 13.39 2.92
CA VAL A 67 -1.74 13.25 3.19
C VAL A 67 -2.54 13.19 1.90
N VAL A 68 -3.41 12.20 1.79
CA VAL A 68 -4.31 11.98 0.65
C VAL A 68 -5.76 12.13 1.10
N PRO A 69 -6.58 12.96 0.43
CA PRO A 69 -7.99 13.07 0.75
C PRO A 69 -8.73 11.75 0.53
N PHE A 70 -9.71 11.49 1.38
CA PHE A 70 -10.57 10.33 1.29
C PHE A 70 -11.95 10.74 0.72
N PRO A 71 -12.58 9.98 -0.20
CA PRO A 71 -12.25 8.64 -0.69
C PRO A 71 -11.08 8.56 -1.66
N VAL A 72 -10.31 7.47 -1.56
CA VAL A 72 -9.10 7.22 -2.37
C VAL A 72 -9.09 5.79 -2.91
N SER A 73 -8.48 5.60 -4.08
CA SER A 73 -8.26 4.27 -4.65
C SER A 73 -6.94 3.65 -4.19
N VAL A 74 -6.86 2.31 -4.15
CA VAL A 74 -5.61 1.61 -3.84
C VAL A 74 -4.49 1.98 -4.83
N ALA A 75 -4.83 2.14 -6.11
CA ALA A 75 -3.88 2.57 -7.14
C ALA A 75 -3.28 3.94 -6.82
N GLU A 76 -4.09 4.85 -6.30
CA GLU A 76 -3.64 6.19 -5.89
C GLU A 76 -2.83 6.14 -4.60
N LEU A 77 -3.19 5.30 -3.63
CA LEU A 77 -2.35 5.05 -2.45
C LEU A 77 -0.96 4.51 -2.82
N VAL A 78 -0.87 3.53 -3.71
CA VAL A 78 0.41 2.98 -4.19
C VAL A 78 1.25 4.05 -4.87
N ARG A 79 0.61 4.86 -5.73
CA ARG A 79 1.29 5.96 -6.42
C ARG A 79 1.81 6.98 -5.42
N THR A 80 0.98 7.46 -4.50
CA THR A 80 1.41 8.39 -3.45
C THR A 80 2.57 7.80 -2.66
N ALA A 81 2.45 6.55 -2.18
CA ALA A 81 3.52 5.91 -1.41
C ALA A 81 4.83 5.81 -2.20
N ALA A 82 4.76 5.48 -3.49
CA ALA A 82 5.93 5.42 -4.36
C ALA A 82 6.54 6.81 -4.63
N GLU A 83 5.71 7.86 -4.75
CA GLU A 83 6.18 9.24 -4.89
C GLU A 83 6.91 9.68 -3.63
N THR A 84 6.31 9.46 -2.47
CA THR A 84 6.90 9.74 -1.16
C THR A 84 8.18 8.92 -0.94
N ALA A 85 8.24 7.68 -1.43
CA ALA A 85 9.43 6.83 -1.37
C ALA A 85 10.62 7.39 -2.16
N VAL A 86 10.37 8.09 -3.27
CA VAL A 86 11.43 8.79 -4.02
C VAL A 86 11.96 9.97 -3.22
N ASP A 87 11.06 10.72 -2.57
CA ASP A 87 11.42 11.93 -1.82
C ASP A 87 12.13 11.61 -0.49
N VAL A 88 11.77 10.52 0.18
CA VAL A 88 12.36 10.12 1.48
C VAL A 88 13.78 9.55 1.34
N GLY A 89 14.21 9.18 0.12
CA GLY A 89 15.57 8.76 -0.16
C GLY A 89 15.79 7.25 -0.08
N THR A 90 16.97 6.79 0.34
CA THR A 90 17.35 5.36 0.21
C THR A 90 16.82 4.53 1.38
N TRP A 91 16.31 3.34 1.08
CA TRP A 91 16.03 2.28 2.05
C TRP A 91 16.88 1.07 1.65
N THR A 92 17.81 0.65 2.50
CA THR A 92 18.70 -0.48 2.17
C THR A 92 18.09 -1.86 2.50
N GLY A 93 16.98 -1.88 3.23
CA GLY A 93 16.25 -3.09 3.59
C GLY A 93 17.09 -4.15 4.31
N ALA A 94 16.49 -5.32 4.56
CA ALA A 94 17.13 -6.46 5.24
C ALA A 94 18.20 -7.20 4.38
N GLY A 95 19.01 -6.47 3.61
CA GLY A 95 20.12 -7.03 2.83
C GLY A 95 19.72 -7.79 1.55
N VAL A 96 18.44 -7.73 1.15
CA VAL A 96 17.99 -8.31 -0.12
C VAL A 96 17.91 -7.19 -1.15
N THR A 97 18.86 -7.18 -2.08
CA THR A 97 18.78 -6.38 -3.30
C THR A 97 17.69 -6.97 -4.20
N ARG A 98 16.44 -6.60 -3.93
CA ARG A 98 15.41 -6.64 -4.98
C ARG A 98 15.69 -5.49 -5.93
N GLY A 99 15.48 -5.73 -7.22
CA GLY A 99 15.83 -4.77 -8.29
C GLY A 99 15.18 -3.41 -8.07
N ASP A 100 15.61 -2.41 -8.83
CA ASP A 100 15.09 -1.05 -8.74
C ASP A 100 13.55 -1.08 -8.67
N PRO A 101 12.94 -0.39 -7.68
CA PRO A 101 11.49 -0.40 -7.54
C PRO A 101 10.85 0.10 -8.85
N PRO A 102 9.69 -0.47 -9.25
CA PRO A 102 9.00 0.00 -10.44
C PRO A 102 8.75 1.51 -10.36
N ASP A 103 8.89 2.23 -11.48
CA ASP A 103 8.45 3.63 -11.53
C ASP A 103 6.91 3.66 -11.60
N PHE A 104 6.29 3.66 -10.42
CA PHE A 104 4.83 3.68 -10.25
C PHE A 104 4.15 4.93 -10.83
N ARG A 105 4.91 6.01 -11.11
CA ARG A 105 4.39 7.22 -11.78
C ARG A 105 4.12 6.97 -13.26
N ALA A 106 4.98 6.19 -13.90
CA ALA A 106 4.91 5.89 -15.33
C ALA A 106 4.22 4.55 -15.63
N LEU A 107 3.90 3.77 -14.59
CA LEU A 107 3.33 2.44 -14.74
C LEU A 107 1.88 2.50 -15.26
N PRO A 108 1.57 1.86 -16.41
CA PRO A 108 0.20 1.72 -16.88
C PRO A 108 -0.66 0.98 -15.83
N ASP A 109 -1.95 1.32 -15.76
CA ASP A 109 -2.87 0.71 -14.78
C ASP A 109 -2.88 -0.84 -14.84
N GLY A 110 -2.72 -1.43 -16.03
CA GLY A 110 -2.66 -2.88 -16.19
C GLY A 110 -1.42 -3.52 -15.55
N ASP A 111 -0.27 -2.83 -15.61
CA ASP A 111 0.98 -3.29 -15.01
C ASP A 111 0.96 -3.05 -13.48
N LEU A 112 0.31 -1.96 -13.04
CA LEU A 112 0.07 -1.69 -11.62
C LEU A 112 -0.78 -2.79 -10.98
N VAL A 113 -1.80 -3.27 -11.70
CA VAL A 113 -2.61 -4.41 -11.25
C VAL A 113 -1.76 -5.66 -11.10
N ALA A 114 -0.83 -5.94 -12.02
CA ALA A 114 0.04 -7.11 -11.91
C ALA A 114 0.96 -7.03 -10.68
N VAL A 115 1.51 -5.85 -10.38
CA VAL A 115 2.32 -5.62 -9.17
C VAL A 115 1.47 -5.81 -7.90
N LEU A 116 0.26 -5.26 -7.87
CA LEU A 116 -0.64 -5.41 -6.73
C LEU A 116 -1.10 -6.85 -6.53
N GLN A 117 -1.31 -7.60 -7.60
CA GLN A 117 -1.64 -9.03 -7.53
C GLN A 117 -0.48 -9.87 -6.98
N ASP A 118 0.76 -9.57 -7.40
CA ASP A 118 1.95 -10.22 -6.85
C ASP A 118 2.15 -9.87 -5.37
N ALA A 119 2.01 -8.59 -5.02
CA ALA A 119 2.07 -8.13 -3.63
C ALA A 119 1.00 -8.78 -2.76
N LEU A 120 -0.25 -8.86 -3.23
CA LEU A 120 -1.35 -9.53 -2.54
C LEU A 120 -1.07 -11.02 -2.34
N GLY A 121 -0.50 -11.70 -3.34
CA GLY A 121 -0.06 -13.07 -3.20
C GLY A 121 0.98 -13.26 -2.10
N ARG A 122 1.94 -12.33 -1.98
CA ARG A 122 2.96 -12.34 -0.92
C ARG A 122 2.37 -12.03 0.45
N THR A 123 1.49 -11.05 0.57
CA THR A 123 0.79 -10.71 1.83
C THR A 123 -0.01 -11.91 2.32
N ARG A 124 -0.79 -12.58 1.45
CA ARG A 124 -1.53 -13.80 1.81
C ARG A 124 -0.63 -14.94 2.28
N LEU A 125 0.54 -15.10 1.67
CA LEU A 125 1.52 -16.09 2.11
C LEU A 125 2.08 -15.77 3.50
N LEU A 126 2.33 -14.49 3.80
CA LEU A 126 2.74 -14.08 5.14
C LEU A 126 1.65 -14.32 6.17
N ASN A 127 0.41 -13.91 5.89
CA ASN A 127 -0.70 -14.09 6.82
C ASN A 127 -0.98 -15.58 7.10
N LEU A 128 -0.80 -16.45 6.10
CA LEU A 128 -0.90 -17.91 6.28
C LEU A 128 0.23 -18.47 7.18
N LEU A 129 1.42 -17.88 7.11
CA LEU A 129 2.56 -18.29 7.95
C LEU A 129 2.43 -17.77 9.38
N ASP A 130 1.86 -16.58 9.56
CA ASP A 130 1.65 -15.94 10.87
C ASP A 130 0.45 -16.55 11.62
N GLY A 131 -0.64 -16.84 10.89
CA GLY A 131 -1.83 -17.54 11.42
C GLY A 131 -1.66 -19.04 11.65
N GLY A 132 -0.45 -19.58 11.49
CA GLY A 132 -0.11 -20.98 11.73
C GLY A 132 0.15 -21.34 13.21
N ASP A 133 0.23 -20.35 14.09
CA ASP A 133 0.58 -20.53 15.52
C ASP A 133 -0.60 -20.38 16.50
N GLU A 134 -1.83 -20.10 16.03
CA GLU A 134 -3.01 -19.87 16.91
C GLU A 134 -3.90 -21.09 17.19
N ASP A 135 -3.39 -22.33 17.08
CA ASP A 135 -4.14 -23.54 17.50
C ASP A 135 -3.31 -24.52 18.35
N LEU A 136 -2.59 -24.00 19.35
CA LEU A 136 -2.05 -24.76 20.48
C LEU A 136 -2.14 -23.97 21.80
N GLY A 137 -3.34 -23.84 22.36
CA GLY A 137 -3.53 -23.30 23.72
C GLY A 137 -4.95 -23.31 24.24
#